data_AF-A0A0G4N6F7-F1
#
_entry.id   AF-A0A0G4N6F7-F1
#
_cell.length_a   1.000
_cell.length_b   1.000
_cell.length_c   1.000
_cell.angle_alpha   90.00
_cell.angle_beta   90.00
_cell.angle_gamma   90.00
#
_symmetry.space_group_name_H-M   'P 1'
#
loop_
_entity.id
_entity.type
_entity.pdbx_description
1 polymer ?
#
loop_
_entity_poly.entity_id
_entity_poly.type
_entity_poly.pdbx_seq_one_letter_code
_entity_poly.pdbx_strand_id
1 'polypeptide(L)'
;PPPPESEDDDPALAIPADAVCRRKACGAKYAGSRDGGESCVHHPGVPIFHEGSKGYSCCKRRVLEFDQFMKIEGCKTKDRHLFIGSGKKNKDGNVETGGEEILETVRTDFYQTPSAVIASFFLKKIRKDDAKISFAERTLTLDLPTSDAPTPKRYRAEVPLFAPIDTEKSSFKVLGTKLEVTFVKADGASWPVLRSDDRLTGEILQIGKAGVAQR
;
A
#
# COMPACT_ATOMS: atom_id res chain seq x y z
N PRO A 1 -5.60 -7.72 15.95
CA PRO A 1 -5.41 -9.07 15.38
C PRO A 1 -6.19 -9.24 14.08
N PRO A 2 -5.55 -9.60 12.96
CA PRO A 2 -6.27 -9.89 11.72
C PRO A 2 -7.21 -11.09 11.96
N PRO A 3 -8.43 -11.07 11.39
CA PRO A 3 -9.32 -12.22 11.44
C PRO A 3 -8.65 -13.43 10.78
N PRO A 4 -8.93 -14.66 11.25
CA PRO A 4 -8.40 -15.87 10.64
C PRO A 4 -8.83 -15.93 9.17
N GLU A 5 -7.86 -15.99 8.26
CA GLU A 5 -8.10 -16.22 6.84
C GLU A 5 -8.80 -17.57 6.66
N SER A 6 -9.85 -17.63 5.84
CA SER A 6 -10.58 -18.87 5.61
C SER A 6 -9.67 -19.94 5.02
N GLU A 7 -9.82 -21.18 5.50
CA GLU A 7 -8.90 -22.27 5.16
C GLU A 7 -9.13 -22.88 3.77
N ASP A 8 -10.26 -22.56 3.13
CA ASP A 8 -10.74 -23.14 1.87
C ASP A 8 -11.24 -22.08 0.88
N ASP A 9 -11.17 -22.41 -0.42
CA ASP A 9 -11.73 -21.63 -1.52
C ASP A 9 -13.25 -21.81 -1.62
N ASP A 10 -13.98 -20.72 -1.90
CA ASP A 10 -15.43 -20.76 -2.13
C ASP A 10 -15.75 -21.57 -3.41
N PRO A 11 -16.55 -22.65 -3.33
CA PRO A 11 -16.89 -23.47 -4.49
C PRO A 11 -17.75 -22.73 -5.54
N ALA A 12 -18.32 -21.57 -5.22
CA ALA A 12 -19.15 -20.78 -6.14
C ALA A 12 -18.37 -19.88 -7.10
N LEU A 13 -17.05 -19.70 -6.90
CA LEU A 13 -16.23 -18.82 -7.72
C LEU A 13 -15.36 -19.61 -8.70
N ALA A 14 -15.48 -19.30 -9.99
CA ALA A 14 -14.63 -19.88 -11.03
C ALA A 14 -13.17 -19.45 -10.81
N ILE A 15 -12.27 -20.43 -10.65
CA ILE A 15 -10.83 -20.16 -10.56
C ILE A 15 -10.34 -19.73 -11.95
N PRO A 16 -9.73 -18.54 -12.10
CA PRO A 16 -9.14 -18.15 -13.37
C PRO A 16 -8.00 -19.12 -13.77
N ALA A 17 -7.86 -19.41 -15.05
CA ALA A 17 -6.90 -20.39 -15.58
C ALA A 17 -5.43 -20.09 -15.23
N ASP A 18 -5.10 -18.86 -14.85
CA ASP A 18 -3.76 -18.43 -14.42
C ASP A 18 -3.64 -18.20 -12.89
N ALA A 19 -4.61 -18.66 -12.09
CA ALA A 19 -4.57 -18.44 -10.66
C ALA A 19 -3.36 -19.14 -10.02
N VAL A 20 -2.61 -18.43 -9.19
CA VAL A 20 -1.50 -18.97 -8.40
C VAL A 20 -1.96 -19.18 -6.97
N CYS A 21 -1.55 -20.29 -6.35
CA CYS A 21 -1.81 -20.57 -4.95
C CYS A 21 -1.30 -19.42 -4.07
N ARG A 22 -2.21 -18.82 -3.31
CA ARG A 22 -1.95 -17.69 -2.39
C ARG A 22 -1.18 -18.09 -1.14
N ARG A 23 -1.04 -19.39 -0.85
CA ARG A 23 -0.30 -19.86 0.31
C ARG A 23 1.21 -19.69 0.10
N LYS A 24 1.88 -19.16 1.13
CA LYS A 24 3.30 -18.78 1.09
C LYS A 24 4.18 -19.99 0.73
N ALA A 25 5.12 -19.78 -0.20
CA ALA A 25 6.04 -20.78 -0.73
C ALA A 25 5.42 -21.92 -1.57
N CYS A 26 4.10 -21.93 -1.83
CA CYS A 26 3.50 -22.96 -2.68
C CYS A 26 3.70 -22.68 -4.17
N GLY A 27 3.27 -21.51 -4.65
CA GLY A 27 3.50 -21.08 -6.05
C GLY A 27 2.83 -21.92 -7.14
N ALA A 28 2.02 -22.93 -6.80
CA ALA A 28 1.33 -23.78 -7.76
C ALA A 28 0.33 -22.98 -8.60
N LYS A 29 0.29 -23.24 -9.91
CA LYS A 29 -0.69 -22.65 -10.83
C LYS A 29 -1.89 -23.56 -10.99
N TYR A 30 -3.07 -22.97 -11.14
CA TYR A 30 -4.29 -23.71 -11.40
C TYR A 30 -4.24 -24.36 -12.79
N ALA A 31 -4.40 -25.69 -12.86
CA ALA A 31 -4.27 -26.46 -14.10
C ALA A 31 -5.60 -26.66 -14.85
N GLY A 32 -6.64 -25.88 -14.51
CA GLY A 32 -7.94 -25.93 -15.18
C GLY A 32 -8.92 -26.99 -14.63
N SER A 33 -8.46 -27.90 -13.78
CA SER A 33 -9.29 -28.92 -13.12
C SER A 33 -8.88 -29.08 -11.65
N ARG A 34 -9.86 -29.27 -10.75
CA ARG A 34 -9.64 -29.70 -9.36
C ARG A 34 -9.74 -31.22 -9.30
N ASP A 35 -8.84 -31.93 -9.98
CA ASP A 35 -8.77 -33.38 -9.87
C ASP A 35 -8.27 -33.74 -8.46
N GLY A 36 -9.01 -34.60 -7.76
CA GLY A 36 -8.88 -34.89 -6.33
C GLY A 36 -7.57 -35.58 -5.91
N GLY A 37 -6.45 -34.87 -6.02
CA GLY A 37 -5.10 -35.32 -5.64
C GLY A 37 -4.09 -34.16 -5.50
N GLU A 38 -4.55 -32.94 -5.29
CA GLU A 38 -3.66 -31.78 -5.13
C GLU A 38 -2.99 -31.78 -3.73
N SER A 39 -1.69 -31.50 -3.66
CA SER A 39 -0.99 -31.34 -2.38
C SER A 39 -0.30 -29.98 -2.31
N CYS A 40 -0.79 -29.12 -1.44
CA CYS A 40 -0.29 -27.77 -1.22
C CYS A 40 0.74 -27.73 -0.08
N VAL A 41 2.01 -27.69 -0.45
CA VAL A 41 3.14 -27.48 0.46
C VAL A 41 3.36 -25.97 0.66
N HIS A 42 3.22 -25.48 1.89
CA HIS A 42 3.28 -24.05 2.21
C HIS A 42 3.79 -23.77 3.63
N HIS A 43 4.09 -22.51 3.91
CA HIS A 43 4.36 -22.02 5.27
C HIS A 43 3.11 -21.38 5.88
N PRO A 44 2.53 -21.93 6.96
CA PRO A 44 1.43 -21.30 7.68
C PRO A 44 1.91 -20.10 8.53
N GLY A 45 3.22 -19.95 8.73
CA GLY A 45 3.80 -18.88 9.53
C GLY A 45 3.94 -17.55 8.79
N VAL A 46 4.16 -16.48 9.56
CA VAL A 46 4.65 -15.20 9.06
C VAL A 46 6.17 -15.24 8.81
N PRO A 47 6.68 -14.53 7.78
CA PRO A 47 8.10 -14.25 7.64
C PRO A 47 8.65 -13.57 8.90
N ILE A 48 9.82 -14.01 9.35
CA ILE A 48 10.59 -13.41 10.45
C ILE A 48 11.96 -13.05 9.92
N PHE A 49 12.38 -11.81 10.19
CA PHE A 49 13.72 -11.31 9.93
C PHE A 49 14.33 -10.83 11.25
N HIS A 50 15.28 -11.58 11.81
CA HIS A 50 15.92 -11.27 13.10
C HIS A 50 17.42 -11.62 13.03
N GLU A 51 18.27 -10.70 13.51
CA GLU A 51 19.74 -10.89 13.55
C GLU A 51 20.37 -11.27 12.20
N GLY A 52 19.89 -10.67 11.12
CA GLY A 52 20.36 -10.96 9.75
C GLY A 52 19.86 -12.29 9.17
N SER A 53 19.27 -13.16 10.00
CA SER A 53 18.64 -14.40 9.58
C SER A 53 17.18 -14.17 9.14
N LYS A 54 16.76 -14.90 8.10
CA LYS A 54 15.45 -14.81 7.46
C LYS A 54 14.80 -16.19 7.47
N GLY A 55 13.51 -16.27 7.78
CA GLY A 55 12.77 -17.54 7.74
C GLY A 55 11.31 -17.34 8.07
N TYR A 56 10.61 -18.43 8.41
CA TYR A 56 9.21 -18.40 8.79
C TYR A 56 9.04 -18.82 10.26
N SER A 57 8.05 -18.25 10.95
CA SER A 57 7.67 -18.62 12.33
C SER A 57 7.28 -20.10 12.48
N CYS A 58 6.77 -20.73 11.41
CA CYS A 58 6.26 -22.09 11.45
C CYS A 58 7.33 -23.19 11.36
N CYS A 59 8.57 -22.87 11.04
CA CYS A 59 9.66 -23.85 10.94
C CYS A 59 10.99 -23.27 11.44
N LYS A 60 11.98 -24.13 11.70
CA LYS A 60 13.30 -23.69 12.19
C LYS A 60 14.28 -23.29 11.07
N ARG A 61 13.92 -23.50 9.80
CA ARG A 61 14.80 -23.15 8.67
C ARG A 61 15.02 -21.64 8.66
N ARG A 62 16.30 -21.24 8.69
CA ARG A 62 16.76 -19.86 8.58
C ARG A 62 17.84 -19.79 7.50
N VAL A 63 17.89 -18.67 6.80
CA VAL A 63 18.87 -18.37 5.76
C VAL A 63 19.34 -16.93 5.93
N LEU A 64 20.57 -16.64 5.51
CA LEU A 64 21.15 -15.29 5.64
C LEU A 64 20.82 -14.42 4.42
N GLU A 65 20.79 -15.03 3.23
CA GLU A 65 20.53 -14.34 1.97
C GLU A 65 19.03 -14.27 1.65
N PHE A 66 18.59 -13.17 1.04
CA PHE A 66 17.19 -12.96 0.69
C PHE A 66 16.72 -13.91 -0.43
N ASP A 67 17.55 -14.15 -1.43
CA ASP A 67 17.18 -15.05 -2.53
C ASP A 67 17.04 -16.50 -2.06
N GLN A 68 17.81 -16.90 -1.06
CA GLN A 68 17.62 -18.20 -0.40
C GLN A 68 16.31 -18.23 0.40
N PHE A 69 15.87 -17.10 0.96
CA PHE A 69 14.61 -17.01 1.70
C PHE A 69 13.40 -17.21 0.77
N MET A 70 13.46 -16.63 -0.44
CA MET A 70 12.44 -16.82 -1.48
C MET A 70 12.34 -18.27 -1.96
N LYS A 71 13.41 -19.05 -1.80
CA LYS A 71 13.50 -20.47 -2.18
C LYS A 71 13.20 -21.44 -1.03
N ILE A 72 12.84 -20.98 0.16
CA ILE A 72 12.48 -21.88 1.25
C ILE A 72 11.18 -22.59 0.88
N GLU A 73 11.25 -23.90 0.75
CA GLU A 73 10.10 -24.76 0.50
C GLU A 73 9.16 -24.79 1.71
N GLY A 74 7.86 -24.84 1.44
CA GLY A 74 6.84 -24.91 2.47
C GLY A 74 7.06 -26.05 3.47
N CYS A 75 6.69 -25.82 4.72
CA CYS A 75 6.92 -26.79 5.80
C CYS A 75 5.67 -27.59 6.21
N LYS A 76 4.51 -27.28 5.62
CA LYS A 76 3.24 -27.97 5.91
C LYS A 76 2.53 -28.30 4.61
N THR A 77 2.04 -29.54 4.50
CA THR A 77 1.25 -30.01 3.37
C THR A 77 -0.24 -29.97 3.73
N LYS A 78 -1.08 -29.57 2.78
CA LYS A 78 -2.56 -29.63 2.84
C LYS A 78 -3.08 -30.22 1.54
N ASP A 79 -4.24 -30.87 1.56
CA ASP A 79 -4.79 -31.62 0.41
C ASP A 79 -5.45 -30.74 -0.68
N ARG A 80 -5.42 -29.40 -0.52
CA ARG A 80 -5.97 -28.45 -1.49
C ARG A 80 -5.16 -27.16 -1.52
N HIS A 81 -4.96 -26.59 -2.70
CA HIS A 81 -4.41 -25.24 -2.87
C HIS A 81 -5.46 -24.17 -2.53
N LEU A 82 -5.01 -22.93 -2.31
CA LEU A 82 -5.88 -21.78 -2.07
C LEU A 82 -5.66 -20.78 -3.20
N PHE A 83 -6.49 -20.82 -4.23
CA PHE A 83 -6.32 -19.99 -5.43
C PHE A 83 -7.05 -18.64 -5.30
N ILE A 84 -8.19 -18.65 -4.65
CA ILE A 84 -9.07 -17.48 -4.50
C ILE A 84 -8.94 -16.92 -3.08
N GLY A 85 -8.84 -17.79 -2.07
CA GLY A 85 -9.02 -17.42 -0.67
C GLY A 85 -10.43 -16.88 -0.40
N SER A 86 -10.81 -16.69 0.86
CA SER A 86 -11.81 -15.64 1.12
C SER A 86 -11.13 -14.35 0.71
N GLY A 87 -11.55 -13.76 -0.41
CA GLY A 87 -11.16 -12.40 -0.77
C GLY A 87 -11.28 -11.55 0.49
N LYS A 88 -10.24 -10.78 0.84
CA LYS A 88 -10.30 -9.85 1.97
C LYS A 88 -11.61 -9.08 1.85
N LYS A 89 -12.57 -9.43 2.72
CA LYS A 89 -13.83 -8.70 2.78
C LYS A 89 -13.46 -7.32 3.30
N ASN A 90 -13.59 -6.31 2.45
CA ASN A 90 -13.72 -4.95 2.95
C ASN A 90 -14.99 -4.88 3.81
N LYS A 91 -15.12 -3.85 4.64
CA LYS A 91 -16.25 -3.64 5.57
C LYS A 91 -17.64 -3.75 4.93
N ASP A 92 -17.72 -3.64 3.61
CA ASP A 92 -18.96 -3.68 2.81
C ASP A 92 -19.23 -5.01 2.08
N GLY A 93 -18.46 -6.07 2.34
CA GLY A 93 -18.82 -7.43 1.95
C GLY A 93 -18.73 -7.78 0.46
N ASN A 94 -18.21 -6.91 -0.40
CA ASN A 94 -18.05 -7.21 -1.82
C ASN A 94 -16.70 -7.91 -2.12
N VAL A 95 -16.77 -9.00 -2.89
CA VAL A 95 -15.63 -9.79 -3.38
C VAL A 95 -15.24 -9.28 -4.76
N GLU A 96 -14.08 -8.64 -4.88
CA GLU A 96 -13.54 -8.28 -6.21
C GLU A 96 -12.58 -9.36 -6.70
N THR A 97 -13.13 -10.24 -7.54
CA THR A 97 -12.42 -11.22 -8.36
C THR A 97 -11.71 -10.50 -9.50
N GLY A 98 -10.37 -10.44 -9.47
CA GLY A 98 -9.54 -10.03 -10.62
C GLY A 98 -9.26 -8.53 -10.82
N GLY A 99 -9.54 -7.69 -9.83
CA GLY A 99 -9.30 -6.23 -9.89
C GLY A 99 -8.11 -5.77 -9.05
N GLU A 100 -7.62 -4.57 -9.35
CA GLU A 100 -6.49 -3.86 -8.74
C GLU A 100 -6.44 -3.96 -7.19
N GLU A 101 -5.26 -4.15 -6.59
CA GLU A 101 -5.07 -4.12 -5.12
C GLU A 101 -5.30 -2.70 -4.59
N ILE A 102 -6.37 -2.48 -3.83
CA ILE A 102 -6.68 -1.18 -3.25
C ILE A 102 -5.80 -0.92 -2.02
N LEU A 103 -5.04 0.16 -2.06
CA LEU A 103 -4.25 0.64 -0.93
C LEU A 103 -5.09 1.57 -0.06
N GLU A 104 -5.23 1.26 1.23
CA GLU A 104 -5.92 2.14 2.20
C GLU A 104 -5.02 3.30 2.65
N THR A 105 -3.70 3.07 2.74
CA THR A 105 -2.73 4.05 3.20
C THR A 105 -1.51 4.08 2.29
N VAL A 106 -0.94 5.27 2.12
CA VAL A 106 0.32 5.50 1.43
C VAL A 106 1.20 6.31 2.35
N ARG A 107 2.49 5.98 2.41
CA ARG A 107 3.46 6.78 3.16
C ARG A 107 3.47 8.19 2.58
N THR A 108 3.32 9.18 3.45
CA THR A 108 3.39 10.59 3.09
C THR A 108 4.53 11.28 3.83
N ASP A 109 5.17 12.24 3.17
CA ASP A 109 5.96 13.29 3.83
C ASP A 109 5.49 14.65 3.36
N PHE A 110 5.88 15.69 4.08
CA PHE A 110 5.77 17.05 3.57
C PHE A 110 6.83 17.95 4.19
N TYR A 111 7.15 19.03 3.49
CA TYR A 111 7.85 20.18 4.03
C TYR A 111 7.11 21.45 3.59
N GLN A 112 7.47 22.59 4.15
CA GLN A 112 6.79 23.85 3.82
C GLN A 112 7.79 24.99 3.67
N THR A 113 7.40 25.94 2.83
CA THR A 113 7.99 27.27 2.72
C THR A 113 7.01 28.28 3.36
N PRO A 114 7.36 29.58 3.42
CA PRO A 114 6.42 30.60 3.86
C PRO A 114 5.12 30.63 3.04
N SER A 115 5.19 30.32 1.74
CA SER A 115 4.05 30.45 0.81
C SER A 115 3.42 29.14 0.36
N ALA A 116 4.08 27.99 0.55
CA ALA A 116 3.59 26.70 0.04
C ALA A 116 3.89 25.53 0.98
N VAL A 117 3.10 24.47 0.84
CA VAL A 117 3.34 23.14 1.43
C VAL A 117 3.61 22.17 0.30
N ILE A 118 4.71 21.43 0.36
CA ILE A 118 5.09 20.44 -0.64
C ILE A 118 4.98 19.06 0.01
N ALA A 119 4.05 18.24 -0.45
CA ALA A 119 3.79 16.91 0.06
C ALA A 119 4.22 15.82 -0.93
N SER A 120 4.91 14.80 -0.46
CA SER A 120 5.22 13.60 -1.22
C SER A 120 4.33 12.43 -0.80
N PHE A 121 3.61 11.83 -1.76
CA PHE A 121 2.92 10.56 -1.61
C PHE A 121 3.76 9.46 -2.26
N PHE A 122 4.34 8.57 -1.45
CA PHE A 122 5.28 7.55 -1.94
C PHE A 122 4.55 6.36 -2.54
N LEU A 123 4.21 6.48 -3.82
CA LEU A 123 3.57 5.44 -4.63
C LEU A 123 4.34 5.30 -5.95
N LYS A 124 4.82 4.08 -6.23
CA LYS A 124 5.62 3.78 -7.43
C LYS A 124 4.73 3.48 -8.63
N LYS A 125 5.25 3.72 -9.83
CA LYS A 125 4.61 3.32 -11.11
C LYS A 125 3.17 3.82 -11.27
N ILE A 126 2.88 5.04 -10.84
CA ILE A 126 1.57 5.67 -11.07
C ILE A 126 1.35 5.84 -12.58
N ARG A 127 0.19 5.40 -13.07
CA ARG A 127 -0.25 5.63 -14.45
C ARG A 127 -0.72 7.07 -14.59
N LYS A 128 0.08 7.90 -15.26
CA LYS A 128 -0.17 9.35 -15.34
C LYS A 128 -1.46 9.68 -16.08
N ASP A 129 -1.77 8.93 -17.14
CA ASP A 129 -2.93 9.18 -18.00
C ASP A 129 -4.26 8.83 -17.31
N ASP A 130 -4.22 7.91 -16.36
CA ASP A 130 -5.40 7.43 -15.61
C ASP A 130 -5.52 8.05 -14.21
N ALA A 131 -4.48 8.76 -13.74
CA ALA A 131 -4.47 9.36 -12.42
C ALA A 131 -5.38 10.59 -12.37
N LYS A 132 -6.28 10.62 -11.38
CA LYS A 132 -7.14 11.79 -11.11
C LYS A 132 -6.73 12.44 -9.81
N ILE A 133 -6.40 13.72 -9.90
CA ILE A 133 -6.04 14.57 -8.76
C ILE A 133 -6.93 15.80 -8.85
N SER A 134 -7.68 16.09 -7.80
CA SER A 134 -8.50 17.31 -7.73
C SER A 134 -8.27 18.05 -6.42
N PHE A 135 -8.11 19.36 -6.55
CA PHE A 135 -7.94 20.29 -5.45
C PHE A 135 -9.28 20.93 -5.09
N ALA A 136 -9.58 20.97 -3.81
CA ALA A 136 -10.61 21.82 -3.22
C ALA A 136 -9.97 22.66 -2.11
N GLU A 137 -10.67 23.68 -1.63
CA GLU A 137 -10.15 24.67 -0.70
C GLU A 137 -9.44 24.03 0.51
N ARG A 138 -9.99 22.96 1.09
CA ARG A 138 -9.41 22.26 2.24
C ARG A 138 -9.28 20.76 2.04
N THR A 139 -9.35 20.29 0.80
CA THR A 139 -9.37 18.85 0.51
C THR A 139 -8.60 18.54 -0.76
N LEU A 140 -7.80 17.49 -0.74
CA LEU A 140 -7.22 16.89 -1.93
C LEU A 140 -7.85 15.52 -2.15
N THR A 141 -8.44 15.31 -3.34
CA THR A 141 -8.94 13.98 -3.73
C THR A 141 -7.95 13.33 -4.68
N LEU A 142 -7.60 12.07 -4.38
CA LEU A 142 -6.64 11.26 -5.13
C LEU A 142 -7.30 9.98 -5.61
N ASP A 143 -7.11 9.66 -6.89
CA ASP A 143 -7.40 8.38 -7.50
C ASP A 143 -6.19 7.98 -8.36
N LEU A 144 -5.29 7.19 -7.78
CA LEU A 144 -3.97 6.90 -8.34
C LEU A 144 -3.85 5.41 -8.67
N PRO A 145 -4.18 5.01 -9.91
CA PRO A 145 -3.91 3.68 -10.39
C PRO A 145 -2.41 3.50 -10.70
N THR A 146 -1.89 2.30 -10.50
CA THR A 146 -0.49 1.97 -10.78
C THR A 146 -0.38 0.82 -11.78
N SER A 147 0.77 0.71 -12.42
CA SER A 147 1.14 -0.41 -13.29
C SER A 147 2.06 -1.40 -12.58
N ASP A 148 1.90 -1.57 -11.26
CA ASP A 148 2.69 -2.56 -10.54
C ASP A 148 2.28 -3.98 -10.94
N ALA A 149 3.26 -4.88 -11.04
CA ALA A 149 3.06 -6.26 -11.47
C ALA A 149 3.58 -7.17 -10.34
N PRO A 150 2.90 -8.29 -10.01
CA PRO A 150 1.83 -8.97 -10.77
C PRO A 150 0.40 -8.46 -10.51
N THR A 151 0.17 -7.64 -9.47
CA THR A 151 -1.14 -7.05 -9.15
C THR A 151 -1.07 -5.52 -9.16
N PRO A 152 -1.72 -4.83 -10.12
CA PRO A 152 -1.73 -3.38 -10.16
C PRO A 152 -2.38 -2.85 -8.89
N LYS A 153 -1.75 -1.88 -8.23
CA LYS A 153 -2.27 -1.23 -7.03
C LYS A 153 -3.06 0.02 -7.40
N ARG A 154 -4.04 0.39 -6.59
CA ARG A 154 -4.77 1.65 -6.72
C ARG A 154 -4.91 2.33 -5.37
N TYR A 155 -4.48 3.58 -5.27
CA TYR A 155 -4.65 4.38 -4.08
C TYR A 155 -5.77 5.40 -4.30
N ARG A 156 -6.86 5.25 -3.55
CA ARG A 156 -7.96 6.22 -3.53
C ARG A 156 -8.06 6.82 -2.16
N ALA A 157 -7.95 8.14 -2.07
CA ALA A 157 -8.00 8.84 -0.80
C ALA A 157 -8.57 10.24 -0.93
N GLU A 158 -9.28 10.63 0.11
CA GLU A 158 -9.63 12.02 0.38
C GLU A 158 -8.74 12.49 1.53
N VAL A 159 -7.98 13.56 1.27
CA VAL A 159 -6.97 14.07 2.20
C VAL A 159 -7.48 15.41 2.73
N PRO A 160 -7.99 15.46 3.98
CA PRO A 160 -8.50 16.69 4.56
C PRO A 160 -7.31 17.55 5.01
N LEU A 161 -7.09 18.67 4.35
CA LEU A 161 -5.93 19.53 4.55
C LEU A 161 -6.02 20.35 5.84
N PHE A 162 -4.87 20.63 6.45
CA PHE A 162 -4.80 21.40 7.70
C PHE A 162 -5.35 22.83 7.56
N ALA A 163 -5.05 23.52 6.44
CA ALA A 163 -5.51 24.88 6.17
C ALA A 163 -5.97 25.04 4.72
N PRO A 164 -6.63 26.17 4.37
CA PRO A 164 -7.11 26.39 3.03
C PRO A 164 -5.95 26.66 2.04
N ILE A 165 -6.14 26.21 0.80
CA ILE A 165 -5.19 26.34 -0.29
C ILE A 165 -5.76 27.18 -1.43
N ASP A 166 -4.89 27.84 -2.18
CA ASP A 166 -5.21 28.42 -3.48
C ASP A 166 -5.21 27.28 -4.51
N THR A 167 -6.39 26.85 -4.93
CA THR A 167 -6.58 25.69 -5.83
C THR A 167 -6.03 25.95 -7.23
N GLU A 168 -5.99 27.20 -7.70
CA GLU A 168 -5.54 27.55 -9.04
C GLU A 168 -4.01 27.56 -9.14
N LYS A 169 -3.33 27.99 -8.07
CA LYS A 169 -1.86 28.02 -8.01
C LYS A 169 -1.25 26.72 -7.49
N SER A 170 -2.05 25.86 -6.87
CA SER A 170 -1.62 24.53 -6.44
C SER A 170 -1.39 23.61 -7.64
N SER A 171 -0.38 22.75 -7.55
CA SER A 171 0.04 21.90 -8.67
C SER A 171 0.53 20.54 -8.21
N PHE A 172 0.68 19.59 -9.13
CA PHE A 172 1.19 18.26 -8.84
C PHE A 172 2.16 17.78 -9.91
N LYS A 173 3.02 16.83 -9.53
CA LYS A 173 3.98 16.17 -10.41
C LYS A 173 4.07 14.69 -10.07
N VAL A 174 3.70 13.84 -11.03
CA VAL A 174 3.88 12.39 -10.91
C VAL A 174 5.33 12.03 -11.29
N LEU A 175 6.09 11.52 -10.32
CA LEU A 175 7.44 11.01 -10.47
C LEU A 175 7.42 9.47 -10.46
N GLY A 176 8.57 8.83 -10.76
CA GLY A 176 8.64 7.37 -10.85
C GLY A 176 8.37 6.64 -9.52
N THR A 177 8.70 7.28 -8.39
CA THR A 177 8.60 6.70 -7.05
C THR A 177 7.62 7.39 -6.12
N LYS A 178 7.06 8.53 -6.54
CA LYS A 178 6.18 9.36 -5.72
C LYS A 178 5.29 10.26 -6.57
N LEU A 179 4.14 10.64 -6.03
CA LEU A 179 3.41 11.83 -6.44
C LEU A 179 3.85 13.00 -5.53
N GLU A 180 4.30 14.09 -6.13
CA GLU A 180 4.60 15.33 -5.41
C GLU A 180 3.47 16.33 -5.64
N VAL A 181 2.98 16.94 -4.57
CA VAL A 181 1.87 17.90 -4.62
C VAL A 181 2.33 19.18 -3.93
N THR A 182 2.20 20.30 -4.63
CA THR A 182 2.50 21.64 -4.11
C THR A 182 1.19 22.36 -3.85
N PHE A 183 0.92 22.62 -2.58
CA PHE A 183 -0.20 23.41 -2.12
C PHE A 183 0.24 24.85 -1.88
N VAL A 184 -0.37 25.81 -2.56
CA VAL A 184 -0.14 27.23 -2.28
C VAL A 184 -1.06 27.64 -1.13
N LYS A 185 -0.50 28.21 -0.06
CA LYS A 185 -1.26 28.57 1.14
C LYS A 185 -2.15 29.77 0.84
N ALA A 186 -3.45 29.67 1.14
CA ALA A 186 -4.38 30.79 0.96
C ALA A 186 -4.31 31.80 2.12
N ASP A 187 -4.09 31.31 3.34
CA ASP A 187 -4.12 32.10 4.58
C ASP A 187 -2.73 32.42 5.16
N GLY A 188 -1.66 31.90 4.54
CA GLY A 188 -0.29 32.03 5.03
C GLY A 188 0.02 31.22 6.31
N ALA A 189 -0.87 30.32 6.74
CA ALA A 189 -0.68 29.55 7.96
C ALA A 189 0.54 28.60 7.88
N SER A 190 1.20 28.36 9.01
CA SER A 190 2.18 27.29 9.12
C SER A 190 1.46 25.97 9.43
N TRP A 191 1.76 24.92 8.67
CA TRP A 191 1.09 23.63 8.79
C TRP A 191 1.93 22.71 9.70
N PRO A 192 1.50 22.42 10.95
CA PRO A 192 2.20 21.50 11.83
C PRO A 192 2.00 20.03 11.39
N VAL A 193 0.89 19.75 10.70
CA VAL A 193 0.55 18.46 10.11
C VAL A 193 -0.01 18.69 8.71
N LEU A 194 0.08 17.68 7.84
CA LEU A 194 -0.50 17.76 6.50
C LEU A 194 -2.02 17.65 6.56
N ARG A 195 -2.50 16.66 7.31
CA ARG A 195 -3.93 16.37 7.44
C ARG A 195 -4.50 17.01 8.70
N SER A 196 -5.74 17.49 8.62
CA SER A 196 -6.43 18.08 9.77
C SER A 196 -6.85 17.05 10.83
N ASP A 197 -6.93 15.76 10.46
CA ASP A 197 -7.26 14.64 11.35
C ASP A 197 -6.03 13.98 11.99
N ASP A 198 -4.81 14.37 11.57
CA ASP A 198 -3.58 13.87 12.17
C ASP A 198 -3.38 14.46 13.58
N ARG A 199 -2.90 13.63 14.51
CA ARG A 199 -2.46 14.09 15.83
C ARG A 199 -1.31 15.09 15.66
N LEU A 200 -1.46 16.28 16.25
CA LEU A 200 -0.40 17.27 16.41
C LEU A 200 0.73 16.69 17.28
N THR A 201 1.67 15.95 16.70
CA THR A 201 2.89 15.55 17.38
C THR A 201 3.76 16.79 17.52
N GLY A 202 3.94 17.27 18.75
CA GLY A 202 4.53 18.58 19.09
C GLY A 202 6.00 18.82 18.73
N GLU A 203 6.61 18.06 17.81
CA GLU A 203 7.94 18.35 17.27
C GLU A 203 7.83 19.15 15.97
N ILE A 204 7.66 20.46 16.13
CA ILE A 204 7.70 21.43 15.04
C ILE A 204 9.17 21.72 14.74
N LEU A 205 9.77 21.04 13.77
CA LEU A 205 11.07 21.43 13.21
C LEU A 205 10.88 22.67 12.33
N GLN A 206 10.93 23.85 12.95
CA GLN A 206 11.01 25.13 12.24
C GLN A 206 12.42 25.34 11.69
N ILE A 207 12.58 25.21 10.37
CA ILE A 207 13.74 25.79 9.66
C ILE A 207 13.37 27.23 9.31
N GLY A 208 14.00 28.18 10.01
CA GLY A 208 14.02 29.60 9.61
C GLY A 208 13.38 30.56 10.61
N LYS A 209 14.06 30.81 11.74
CA LYS A 209 13.93 32.12 12.41
C LYS A 209 14.83 33.10 11.65
N ALA A 210 14.24 34.04 10.92
CA ALA A 210 14.97 35.20 10.41
C ALA A 210 15.48 36.02 11.60
N GLY A 211 16.79 36.18 11.69
CA GLY A 211 17.42 37.07 12.67
C GLY A 211 16.99 38.51 12.39
N VAL A 212 16.32 39.13 13.36
CA VAL A 212 16.06 40.56 13.36
C VAL A 212 17.37 41.25 13.71
N ALA A 213 17.99 41.93 12.74
CA ALA A 213 19.03 42.90 13.02
C ALA A 213 18.37 44.15 13.60
N GLN A 214 18.58 44.40 14.89
CA GLN A 214 18.23 45.68 15.52
C GLN A 214 19.09 46.80 14.92
N ARG A 215 18.41 47.94 14.72
CA ARG A 215 18.94 49.21 14.22
C ARG A 215 20.08 49.77 15.04
#